data_AF-A0A935PKK2-F1
#
_entry.id   AF-A0A935PKK2-F1
#
_cell.length_a   1.000
_cell.length_b   1.000
_cell.length_c   1.000
_cell.angle_alpha   90.00
_cell.angle_beta   90.00
_cell.angle_gamma   90.00
#
_symmetry.space_group_name_H-M   'P 1'
#
loop_
_entity.id
_entity.type
_entity.pdbx_description
1 polymer ?
#
loop_
_entity_poly.entity_id
_entity_poly.type
_entity_poly.pdbx_seq_one_letter_code
_entity_poly.pdbx_strand_id
1 'polypeptide(L)'
;MFRAIIWRENYKTIYGTPIEELSSVLVIRHAAIAMVMNDAFWAEYKLGKVEKIKDQKTKKWTEVNPFRVAPADTPPQWAGYTLEAFLKSGGIILGCNMAFGQMVGMVAEKHKLKQDEARTKALEGLIPGVILQPSGVFAVMRAQQAGCSYMVAS
;
A
#
# COMPACT_ATOMS: atom_id res chain seq x y z
N MET A 1 5.22 -2.52 5.03
CA MET A 1 4.04 -2.79 5.87
C MET A 1 4.41 -3.56 7.12
N PHE A 2 4.80 -4.85 7.03
CA PHE A 2 5.18 -5.70 8.18
C PHE A 2 6.04 -4.99 9.23
N ARG A 3 7.16 -4.39 8.82
CA ARG A 3 8.07 -3.68 9.74
C ARG A 3 7.41 -2.51 10.49
N ALA A 4 6.52 -1.76 9.84
CA ALA A 4 5.81 -0.66 10.49
C ALA A 4 4.79 -1.17 11.52
N ILE A 5 4.20 -2.34 11.28
CA ILE A 5 3.28 -3.00 12.22
C ILE A 5 4.07 -3.57 13.41
N ILE A 6 5.12 -4.35 13.13
CA ILE A 6 6.01 -4.92 14.16
C ILE A 6 6.61 -3.81 15.03
N TRP A 7 7.03 -2.69 14.44
CA TRP A 7 7.56 -1.56 15.20
C TRP A 7 6.54 -1.04 16.23
N ARG A 8 5.26 -0.89 15.84
CA ARG A 8 4.20 -0.47 16.77
C ARG A 8 3.90 -1.52 17.83
N GLU A 9 3.86 -2.80 17.45
CA GLU A 9 3.67 -3.91 18.39
C GLU A 9 4.82 -4.00 19.42
N ASN A 10 6.06 -3.79 18.99
CA ASN A 10 7.23 -3.80 19.86
C ASN A 10 7.21 -2.61 20.82
N TYR A 11 6.80 -1.41 20.38
CA TYR A 11 6.68 -0.26 21.28
C TYR A 11 5.63 -0.52 22.37
N LYS A 12 4.49 -1.10 22.01
CA LYS A 12 3.49 -1.52 22.98
C LYS A 12 4.03 -2.57 23.94
N THR A 13 4.73 -3.58 23.43
CA THR A 13 5.21 -4.72 24.23
C THR A 13 6.35 -4.33 25.19
N ILE A 14 7.28 -3.49 24.73
CA ILE A 14 8.50 -3.15 25.49
C ILE A 14 8.29 -1.91 26.37
N TYR A 15 7.55 -0.91 25.89
CA TYR A 15 7.39 0.38 26.56
C TYR A 15 5.98 0.63 27.08
N GLY A 16 5.01 -0.25 26.79
CA GLY A 16 3.62 -0.07 27.22
C GLY A 16 2.87 1.04 26.47
N THR A 17 3.47 1.66 25.45
CA THR A 17 2.86 2.76 24.70
C THR A 17 1.67 2.25 23.88
N PRO A 18 0.45 2.79 24.07
CA PRO A 18 -0.72 2.45 23.25
C PRO A 18 -0.47 2.74 21.77
N ILE A 19 -1.07 1.95 20.87
CA ILE A 19 -0.87 2.12 19.41
C ILE A 19 -1.43 3.48 18.96
N GLU A 20 -2.47 3.96 19.63
CA GLU A 20 -3.16 5.23 19.40
C GLU A 20 -2.26 6.44 19.66
N GLU A 21 -1.20 6.26 20.48
CA GLU A 21 -0.19 7.29 20.75
C GLU A 21 1.02 7.21 19.81
N LEU A 22 1.06 6.21 18.91
CA LEU A 22 2.15 6.00 17.96
C LEU A 22 1.77 6.49 16.56
N SER A 23 2.59 7.37 15.99
CA SER A 23 2.50 7.76 14.58
C SER A 23 3.53 7.02 13.74
N SER A 24 3.09 6.13 12.85
CA SER A 24 3.96 5.43 11.90
C SER A 24 3.57 5.73 10.46
N VAL A 25 4.56 6.07 9.63
CA VAL A 25 4.38 6.38 8.21
C VAL A 25 4.95 5.26 7.34
N LEU A 26 4.10 4.66 6.51
CA LEU A 26 4.49 3.69 5.49
C LEU A 26 4.54 4.37 4.12
N VAL A 27 5.74 4.54 3.56
CA VAL A 27 5.92 5.10 2.22
C VAL A 27 6.03 3.97 1.18
N ILE A 28 5.09 3.92 0.25
CA ILE A 28 5.05 2.97 -0.87
C ILE A 28 5.58 3.65 -2.15
N ARG A 29 6.65 3.12 -2.74
CA ARG A 29 7.35 3.71 -3.90
C ARG A 29 7.87 2.66 -4.89
N HIS A 30 8.19 3.13 -6.10
CA HIS A 30 8.68 2.30 -7.21
C HIS A 30 7.72 1.13 -7.51
N ALA A 31 8.25 -0.08 -7.73
CA ALA A 31 7.50 -1.29 -8.07
C ALA A 31 6.42 -1.65 -7.04
N ALA A 32 6.56 -1.22 -5.78
CA ALA A 32 5.55 -1.48 -4.75
C ALA A 32 4.24 -0.68 -4.95
N ILE A 33 4.16 0.24 -5.91
CA ILE A 33 2.97 1.11 -6.06
C ILE A 33 1.69 0.33 -6.40
N ALA A 34 1.77 -0.84 -7.01
CA ALA A 34 0.61 -1.72 -7.21
C ALA A 34 -0.07 -2.12 -5.87
N MET A 35 0.68 -2.12 -4.76
CA MET A 35 0.14 -2.45 -3.44
C MET A 35 -0.96 -1.50 -2.97
N VAL A 36 -0.97 -0.24 -3.40
CA VAL A 36 -1.97 0.74 -2.94
C VAL A 36 -3.24 0.77 -3.78
N MET A 37 -3.37 -0.14 -4.74
CA MET A 37 -4.54 -0.24 -5.62
C MET A 37 -5.57 -1.22 -5.06
N ASN A 38 -6.87 -0.96 -5.23
CA ASN A 38 -7.95 -1.80 -4.75
C ASN A 38 -8.13 -3.09 -5.60
N ASP A 39 -8.99 -3.99 -5.13
CA ASP A 39 -9.20 -5.29 -5.79
C ASP A 39 -9.76 -5.16 -7.20
N ALA A 40 -10.66 -4.19 -7.44
CA ALA A 40 -11.24 -3.96 -8.76
C ALA A 40 -10.15 -3.59 -9.77
N PHE A 41 -9.21 -2.72 -9.38
CA PHE A 41 -8.07 -2.36 -10.21
C PHE A 41 -7.13 -3.56 -10.45
N TRP A 42 -6.86 -4.37 -9.42
CA TRP A 42 -6.07 -5.59 -9.56
C TRP A 42 -6.68 -6.57 -10.56
N ALA A 43 -7.99 -6.79 -10.48
CA ALA A 43 -8.72 -7.70 -11.36
C ALA A 43 -8.80 -7.16 -12.79
N GLU A 44 -9.05 -5.86 -12.95
CA GLU A 44 -9.19 -5.22 -14.25
C GLU A 44 -7.86 -5.19 -15.01
N TYR A 45 -6.77 -4.81 -14.35
CA TYR A 45 -5.45 -4.63 -14.98
C TYR A 45 -4.53 -5.84 -14.82
N LYS A 46 -5.05 -6.95 -14.26
CA LYS A 46 -4.34 -8.22 -14.08
C LYS A 46 -3.01 -8.05 -13.34
N LEU A 47 -3.02 -7.23 -12.29
CA LEU A 47 -1.81 -6.88 -11.55
C LEU A 47 -1.13 -8.10 -10.90
N GLY A 48 -1.87 -9.15 -10.54
CA GLY A 48 -1.23 -10.40 -10.09
C GLY A 48 -0.28 -11.01 -11.13
N LYS A 49 -0.57 -10.86 -12.43
CA LYS A 49 0.35 -11.30 -13.49
C LYS A 49 1.52 -10.34 -13.67
N VAL A 50 1.25 -9.03 -13.61
CA VAL A 50 2.27 -7.97 -13.74
C VAL A 50 3.31 -8.07 -12.63
N GLU A 51 2.85 -8.15 -11.38
CA GLU A 51 3.66 -8.27 -10.17
C GLU A 51 4.14 -9.70 -9.90
N LYS A 52 3.77 -10.65 -10.76
CA LYS A 52 4.10 -12.07 -10.64
C LYS A 52 3.68 -12.69 -9.30
N ILE A 53 2.53 -12.30 -8.78
CA ILE A 53 1.95 -12.81 -7.54
C ILE A 53 0.85 -13.82 -7.84
N LYS A 54 1.05 -15.06 -7.38
CA LYS A 54 0.07 -16.13 -7.47
C LYS A 54 -0.69 -16.28 -6.16
N ASP A 55 -1.97 -16.59 -6.26
CA ASP A 55 -2.75 -17.09 -5.14
C ASP A 55 -2.19 -18.46 -4.71
N GLN A 56 -1.94 -18.61 -3.41
CA GLN A 56 -1.24 -19.79 -2.89
C GLN A 56 -2.07 -21.07 -2.97
N LYS A 57 -3.40 -20.97 -2.95
CA LYS A 57 -4.30 -22.13 -2.97
C LYS A 57 -4.52 -22.61 -4.39
N THR A 58 -4.85 -21.70 -5.29
CA THR A 58 -5.22 -21.99 -6.67
C THR A 58 -4.04 -22.04 -7.63
N LYS A 59 -2.87 -21.51 -7.23
CA LYS A 59 -1.66 -21.35 -8.05
C LYS A 59 -1.86 -20.50 -9.33
N LYS A 60 -3.00 -19.82 -9.45
CA LYS A 60 -3.29 -18.85 -10.51
C LYS A 60 -2.79 -17.47 -10.11
N TRP A 61 -2.63 -16.56 -11.07
CA TRP A 61 -2.37 -15.16 -10.76
C TRP A 61 -3.50 -14.59 -9.90
N THR A 62 -3.18 -13.87 -8.84
CA THR A 62 -4.23 -13.25 -8.01
C THR A 62 -4.96 -12.16 -8.78
N GLU A 63 -6.27 -12.11 -8.61
CA GLU A 63 -7.12 -11.02 -9.14
C GLU A 63 -7.49 -9.99 -8.06
N VAL A 64 -7.23 -10.30 -6.79
CA VAL A 64 -7.43 -9.39 -5.66
C VAL A 64 -6.08 -8.86 -5.17
N ASN A 65 -6.08 -7.70 -4.51
CA ASN A 65 -4.87 -7.17 -3.89
C ASN A 65 -4.54 -7.97 -2.61
N PRO A 66 -3.46 -8.77 -2.61
CA PRO A 66 -3.11 -9.61 -1.46
C PRO A 66 -2.63 -8.81 -0.23
N PHE A 67 -2.38 -7.50 -0.40
CA PHE A 67 -1.92 -6.62 0.67
C PHE A 67 -3.05 -5.81 1.30
N ARG A 68 -4.24 -5.74 0.67
CA ARG A 68 -5.34 -4.87 1.10
C ARG A 68 -6.02 -5.38 2.35
N VAL A 69 -6.50 -6.63 2.31
CA VAL A 69 -7.22 -7.33 3.37
C VAL A 69 -6.70 -8.75 3.52
N ALA A 70 -6.80 -9.30 4.72
CA ALA A 70 -6.37 -10.65 5.01
C ALA A 70 -7.43 -11.63 4.49
N PRO A 71 -7.03 -12.73 3.81
CA PRO A 71 -7.93 -13.85 3.54
C PRO A 71 -8.60 -14.36 4.82
N ALA A 72 -9.83 -14.86 4.72
CA ALA A 72 -10.62 -15.31 5.88
C ALA A 72 -9.95 -16.44 6.69
N ASP A 73 -9.10 -17.23 6.07
CA ASP A 73 -8.32 -18.31 6.70
C ASP A 73 -6.95 -17.87 7.23
N THR A 74 -6.66 -16.56 7.20
CA THR A 74 -5.41 -16.04 7.76
C THR A 74 -5.41 -16.27 9.28
N PRO A 75 -4.36 -16.88 9.86
CA PRO A 75 -4.26 -17.05 11.30
C PRO A 75 -4.41 -15.72 12.04
N PRO A 76 -5.10 -15.66 13.21
CA PRO A 76 -5.41 -14.41 13.90
C PRO A 76 -4.20 -13.51 14.15
N GLN A 77 -3.03 -14.08 14.44
CA GLN A 77 -1.79 -13.34 14.66
C GLN A 77 -1.28 -12.60 13.42
N TRP A 78 -1.70 -13.01 12.22
CA TRP A 78 -1.32 -12.39 10.94
C TRP A 78 -2.43 -11.55 10.32
N ALA A 79 -3.66 -11.61 10.84
CA ALA A 79 -4.82 -10.91 10.25
C ALA A 79 -4.67 -9.38 10.24
N GLY A 80 -3.92 -8.82 11.20
CA GLY A 80 -3.62 -7.39 11.28
C GLY A 80 -2.57 -6.90 10.28
N TYR A 81 -1.88 -7.80 9.58
CA TYR A 81 -0.76 -7.48 8.69
C TYR A 81 -1.22 -7.10 7.27
N THR A 82 -2.08 -6.08 7.18
CA THR A 82 -2.70 -5.62 5.92
C THR A 82 -2.74 -4.10 5.86
N LEU A 83 -2.87 -3.53 4.65
CA LEU A 83 -2.87 -2.08 4.47
C LEU A 83 -4.11 -1.45 5.09
N GLU A 84 -5.28 -2.07 4.98
CA GLU A 84 -6.49 -1.54 5.60
C GLU A 84 -6.48 -1.67 7.12
N ALA A 85 -5.97 -2.77 7.68
CA ALA A 85 -5.79 -2.87 9.13
C ALA A 85 -4.78 -1.82 9.64
N PHE A 86 -3.69 -1.60 8.89
CA PHE A 86 -2.71 -0.55 9.18
C PHE A 86 -3.36 0.84 9.21
N LEU A 87 -4.15 1.20 8.19
CA LEU A 87 -4.89 2.47 8.14
C LEU A 87 -5.91 2.59 9.29
N LYS A 88 -6.73 1.56 9.53
CA LYS A 88 -7.73 1.53 10.61
C LYS A 88 -7.11 1.69 12.00
N SER A 89 -5.89 1.21 12.19
CA SER A 89 -5.11 1.37 13.43
C SER A 89 -4.39 2.73 13.56
N GLY A 90 -4.72 3.72 12.72
CA GLY A 90 -4.08 5.06 12.75
C GLY A 90 -2.75 5.16 12.01
N GLY A 91 -2.33 4.11 11.29
CA GLY A 91 -1.14 4.16 10.46
C GLY A 91 -1.34 5.03 9.21
N ILE A 92 -0.29 5.76 8.80
CA ILE A 92 -0.34 6.66 7.65
C ILE A 92 0.31 5.98 6.44
N ILE A 93 -0.42 5.86 5.32
CA ILE A 93 0.13 5.32 4.07
C ILE A 93 0.32 6.44 3.04
N LEU A 94 1.57 6.63 2.61
CA LEU A 94 1.94 7.60 1.59
C LEU A 94 2.37 6.89 0.31
N GLY A 95 1.76 7.22 -0.82
CA GLY A 95 2.10 6.68 -2.13
C GLY A 95 2.95 7.64 -2.96
N CYS A 96 3.94 7.13 -3.68
CA CYS A 96 4.74 7.92 -4.62
C CYS A 96 3.93 8.26 -5.89
N ASN A 97 3.55 9.52 -6.09
CA ASN A 97 2.80 9.95 -7.27
C ASN A 97 3.58 9.75 -8.59
N MET A 98 4.91 9.88 -8.55
CA MET A 98 5.75 9.55 -9.71
C MET A 98 5.64 8.07 -10.09
N ALA A 99 5.62 7.16 -9.10
CA ALA A 99 5.41 5.73 -9.36
C ALA A 99 3.95 5.44 -9.75
N PHE A 100 2.99 6.20 -9.22
CA PHE A 100 1.58 6.10 -9.59
C PHE A 100 1.34 6.38 -11.08
N GLY A 101 2.25 7.12 -11.73
CA GLY A 101 2.29 7.25 -13.19
C GLY A 101 2.29 5.90 -13.93
N GLN A 102 2.81 4.82 -13.34
CA GLN A 102 2.73 3.46 -13.90
C GLN A 102 1.28 2.96 -13.98
N MET A 103 0.49 3.22 -12.93
CA MET A 103 -0.94 2.86 -12.90
C MET A 103 -1.72 3.67 -13.93
N VAL A 104 -1.43 4.97 -14.03
CA VAL A 104 -1.99 5.86 -15.05
C VAL A 104 -1.66 5.37 -16.46
N GLY A 105 -0.42 4.98 -16.71
CA GLY A 105 0.01 4.42 -18.00
C GLY A 105 -0.77 3.17 -18.39
N MET A 106 -0.97 2.23 -17.45
CA MET A 106 -1.77 1.03 -17.68
C MET A 106 -3.24 1.36 -18.01
N VAL A 107 -3.82 2.36 -17.33
CA VAL A 107 -5.18 2.83 -17.62
C VAL A 107 -5.25 3.46 -19.01
N ALA A 108 -4.30 4.33 -19.34
CA ALA A 108 -4.25 5.03 -20.62
C ALA A 108 -4.12 4.05 -21.79
N GLU A 109 -3.22 3.06 -21.70
CA GLU A 109 -3.01 2.06 -22.76
C GLU A 109 -4.25 1.18 -22.96
N LYS A 110 -4.83 0.66 -21.87
CA LYS A 110 -5.97 -0.26 -21.95
C LYS A 110 -7.22 0.40 -22.51
N HIS A 111 -7.50 1.64 -22.13
CA HIS A 111 -8.73 2.36 -22.49
C HIS A 111 -8.53 3.38 -23.60
N LYS A 112 -7.30 3.55 -24.11
CA LYS A 112 -6.93 4.56 -25.12
C LYS A 112 -7.31 5.98 -24.70
N LEU A 113 -7.16 6.29 -23.42
CA LEU A 113 -7.55 7.57 -22.82
C LEU A 113 -6.40 8.59 -22.85
N LYS A 114 -6.76 9.87 -22.78
CA LYS A 114 -5.79 10.95 -22.51
C LYS A 114 -5.26 10.85 -21.08
N GLN A 115 -4.10 11.45 -20.84
CA GLN A 115 -3.37 11.30 -19.57
C GLN A 115 -4.17 11.77 -18.35
N ASP A 116 -4.91 12.87 -18.45
CA ASP A 116 -5.74 13.40 -17.35
C ASP A 116 -6.96 12.52 -17.04
N GLU A 117 -7.62 12.01 -18.08
CA GLU A 117 -8.75 11.08 -17.95
C GLU A 117 -8.28 9.74 -17.35
N ALA A 118 -7.16 9.22 -17.85
CA ALA A 118 -6.53 8.02 -17.32
C ALA A 118 -6.10 8.19 -15.86
N ARG A 119 -5.61 9.38 -15.50
CA ARG A 119 -5.25 9.71 -14.10
C ARG A 119 -6.47 9.69 -13.20
N THR A 120 -7.57 10.32 -13.63
CA THR A 120 -8.83 10.35 -12.87
C THR A 120 -9.32 8.93 -12.59
N LYS A 121 -9.38 8.10 -13.64
CA LYS A 121 -9.79 6.69 -13.50
C LYS A 121 -8.81 5.86 -12.66
N ALA A 122 -7.51 6.11 -12.77
CA ALA A 122 -6.54 5.42 -11.91
C ALA A 122 -6.74 5.77 -10.43
N LEU A 123 -7.11 7.02 -10.11
CA LEU A 123 -7.33 7.46 -8.73
C LEU A 123 -8.53 6.75 -8.07
N GLU A 124 -9.57 6.41 -8.83
CA GLU A 124 -10.69 5.59 -8.37
C GLU A 124 -10.24 4.19 -7.90
N GLY A 125 -9.11 3.72 -8.45
CA GLY A 125 -8.47 2.48 -8.09
C GLY A 125 -7.66 2.53 -6.79
N LEU A 126 -7.44 3.69 -6.16
CA LEU A 126 -6.66 3.76 -4.92
C LEU A 126 -7.44 3.22 -3.73
N ILE A 127 -6.73 2.56 -2.80
CA ILE A 127 -7.28 2.20 -1.49
C ILE A 127 -7.64 3.50 -0.74
N PRO A 128 -8.87 3.64 -0.22
CA PRO A 128 -9.26 4.80 0.57
C PRO A 128 -8.33 5.02 1.77
N GLY A 129 -7.91 6.26 1.98
CA GLY A 129 -6.97 6.64 3.04
C GLY A 129 -5.49 6.67 2.62
N VAL A 130 -5.13 6.16 1.44
CA VAL A 130 -3.79 6.37 0.87
C VAL A 130 -3.65 7.80 0.36
N ILE A 131 -2.56 8.47 0.75
CA ILE A 131 -2.28 9.85 0.34
C ILE A 131 -1.12 9.85 -0.66
N LEU A 132 -1.34 10.33 -1.88
CA LEU A 132 -0.27 10.50 -2.85
C LEU A 132 0.60 11.72 -2.50
N GLN A 133 1.91 11.50 -2.47
CA GLN A 133 2.93 12.52 -2.32
C GLN A 133 3.67 12.70 -3.64
N PRO A 134 4.23 13.89 -3.96
CA PRO A 134 4.90 14.15 -5.24
C PRO A 134 5.93 13.06 -5.61
N SER A 135 6.71 12.59 -4.63
CA SER A 135 7.57 11.42 -4.77
C SER A 135 7.72 10.68 -3.42
N GLY A 136 8.17 9.42 -3.48
CA GLY A 136 8.49 8.66 -2.28
C GLY A 136 9.67 9.23 -1.50
N VAL A 137 10.64 9.87 -2.17
CA VAL A 137 11.76 10.56 -1.51
C VAL A 137 11.25 11.77 -0.73
N PHE A 138 10.38 12.57 -1.35
CA PHE A 138 9.74 13.71 -0.69
C PHE A 138 8.92 13.28 0.53
N ALA A 139 8.15 12.19 0.40
CA ALA A 139 7.38 11.63 1.49
C ALA A 139 8.26 11.23 2.70
N VAL A 140 9.38 10.52 2.45
CA VAL A 140 10.33 10.14 3.51
C VAL A 140 10.95 11.36 4.16
N MET A 141 11.44 12.32 3.37
CA MET A 141 12.03 13.55 3.90
C MET A 141 11.04 14.33 4.79
N ARG A 142 9.79 14.47 4.35
CA ARG A 142 8.74 15.15 5.14
C ARG A 142 8.39 14.40 6.42
N ALA A 143 8.32 13.07 6.38
CA ALA A 143 8.12 12.26 7.58
C ALA A 143 9.27 12.44 8.59
N GLN A 144 10.52 12.48 8.11
CA GLN A 144 11.68 12.75 8.98
C GLN A 144 11.64 14.15 9.59
N GLN A 145 11.28 15.17 8.80
CA GLN A 145 11.10 16.54 9.31
C GLN A 145 9.94 16.67 10.32
N ALA A 146 9.00 15.73 10.31
CA ALA A 146 7.94 15.61 11.31
C ALA A 146 8.36 14.76 12.54
N GLY A 147 9.62 14.37 12.65
CA GLY A 147 10.17 13.63 13.79
C GLY A 147 10.27 12.12 13.62
N CYS A 148 9.91 11.56 12.46
CA CYS A 148 10.05 10.12 12.22
C CYS A 148 11.52 9.72 12.02
N SER A 149 11.94 8.59 12.57
CA SER A 149 13.17 7.92 12.14
C SER A 149 12.94 7.11 10.88
N TYR A 150 13.91 7.14 9.94
CA TYR A 150 13.84 6.35 8.72
C TYR A 150 14.26 4.90 8.98
N MET A 151 13.44 3.96 8.53
CA MET A 151 13.73 2.52 8.53
C MET A 151 13.51 1.96 7.13
N VAL A 152 14.52 1.30 6.58
CA VAL A 152 14.40 0.61 5.28
C VAL A 152 13.72 -0.74 5.47
N ALA A 153 12.82 -1.08 4.53
CA ALA A 153 12.30 -2.43 4.42
C ALA A 153 13.15 -3.20 3.40
N SER A 154 14.06 -4.07 3.88
CA SER A 154 14.82 -5.03 3.06
C SER A 154 14.06 -6.32 2.75
#